data_AF-A0A5E4HHW5-F1
#
_entry.id   AF-A0A5E4HHW5-F1
#
_cell.length_a   1.000
_cell.length_b   1.000
_cell.length_c   1.000
_cell.angle_alpha   90.00
_cell.angle_beta   90.00
_cell.angle_gamma   90.00
#
_symmetry.space_group_name_H-M   'P 1'
#
loop_
_entity.id
_entity.type
_entity.pdbx_description
1 polymer ?
#
loop_
_entity_poly.entity_id
_entity_poly.type
_entity_poly.pdbx_seq_one_letter_code
_entity_poly.pdbx_strand_id
1 'polypeptide(L)'
;MAPISFKAEVGIVEQKFLALLDLKHIILVMALVAAGLTATYLWQDRQVKIAEGKQAVAEAVAKQAADDAKKSAADNTLLQQQKDIVIAQLQASNDTLAKANQSLKDAIQAESFALANQQAKTKTLPPTEQAALWQTLVPSAVVAPTTTGFTINQQGGVDTLVNLEELPVDRTKIAQLSTALANDEQTIKNDAGILQAEKDKHTSDVANDGKQLIAAQDETKKVQAEFTTYKHKARKNVIKAFVVGYVAGLVTHKFLGI
;
A
#
# COMPACT_ATOMS: atom_id res chain seq x y z
N MET A 1 -20.36 -1.27 94.87
CA MET A 1 -20.71 -0.84 93.50
C MET A 1 -22.21 -0.92 93.35
N ALA A 2 -22.90 0.22 93.37
CA ALA A 2 -24.33 0.27 93.07
C ALA A 2 -24.51 0.25 91.55
N PRO A 3 -25.44 -0.55 91.00
CA PRO A 3 -25.67 -0.59 89.56
C PRO A 3 -26.28 0.73 89.11
N ILE A 4 -25.56 1.46 88.26
CA ILE A 4 -26.09 2.63 87.56
C ILE A 4 -27.19 2.11 86.64
N SER A 5 -28.40 2.62 86.83
CA SER A 5 -29.56 2.29 85.99
C SER A 5 -29.28 2.65 84.53
N PHE A 6 -29.64 1.77 83.59
CA PHE A 6 -29.53 1.98 82.14
C PHE A 6 -30.12 3.33 81.68
N LYS A 7 -31.15 3.86 82.37
CA LYS A 7 -31.70 5.19 82.10
C LYS A 7 -30.73 6.34 82.41
N ALA A 8 -29.86 6.18 83.41
CA ALA A 8 -28.87 7.19 83.77
C ALA A 8 -27.69 7.20 82.79
N GLU A 9 -27.30 6.04 82.24
CA GLU A 9 -26.30 5.97 81.18
C GLU A 9 -26.81 6.57 79.86
N VAL A 10 -28.06 6.27 79.48
CA VAL A 10 -28.70 6.87 78.30
C VAL A 10 -28.80 8.39 78.43
N GLY A 11 -29.23 8.91 79.59
CA GLY A 11 -29.31 10.37 79.81
C GLY A 11 -27.96 11.09 79.77
N ILE A 12 -26.87 10.45 80.21
CA ILE A 12 -25.51 11.01 80.13
C ILE A 12 -24.99 10.98 78.69
N VAL A 13 -25.30 9.92 77.93
CA VAL A 13 -24.96 9.84 76.50
C VAL A 13 -25.77 10.88 75.70
N GLU A 14 -27.07 11.01 75.95
CA GLU A 14 -27.94 12.01 75.31
C GLU A 14 -27.51 13.45 75.62
N GLN A 15 -27.14 13.78 76.86
CA GLN A 15 -26.59 15.11 77.19
C GLN A 15 -25.24 15.38 76.52
N LYS A 16 -24.36 14.37 76.43
CA LYS A 16 -23.08 14.53 75.71
C LYS A 16 -23.30 14.66 74.20
N PHE A 17 -24.29 13.97 73.64
CA PHE A 17 -24.69 14.09 72.24
C PHE A 17 -25.32 15.47 71.95
N LEU A 18 -26.18 15.97 72.83
CA LEU A 18 -26.78 17.31 72.76
C LEU A 18 -25.76 18.43 72.97
N ALA A 19 -24.75 18.24 73.82
CA ALA A 19 -23.64 19.19 73.99
C ALA A 19 -22.67 19.20 72.78
N LEU A 20 -22.49 18.06 72.12
CA LEU A 20 -21.80 17.94 70.82
C LEU A 20 -22.60 18.59 69.67
N LEU A 21 -23.92 18.75 69.82
CA LEU A 21 -24.86 19.39 68.89
C LEU A 21 -25.16 20.85 69.25
N ASP A 22 -24.31 21.53 70.05
CA ASP A 22 -24.42 22.98 70.22
C ASP A 22 -24.32 23.68 68.84
N LEU A 23 -25.08 24.76 68.65
CA LEU A 23 -25.23 25.50 67.39
C LEU A 23 -23.88 25.82 66.74
N LYS A 24 -22.86 26.07 67.56
CA LYS A 24 -21.47 26.32 67.11
C LYS A 24 -20.82 25.11 66.44
N HIS A 25 -21.02 23.89 66.95
CA HIS A 25 -20.48 22.66 66.36
C HIS A 25 -21.20 22.31 65.05
N ILE A 26 -22.53 22.53 64.97
CA ILE A 26 -23.30 22.38 63.73
C ILE A 26 -22.78 23.35 62.66
N ILE A 27 -22.62 24.64 63.00
CA ILE A 27 -22.08 25.65 62.08
C ILE A 27 -20.67 25.28 61.62
N LEU A 28 -19.82 24.78 62.51
CA LEU A 28 -18.43 24.42 62.19
C LEU A 28 -18.36 23.20 61.25
N VAL A 29 -19.15 22.16 61.49
CA VAL A 29 -19.28 21.01 60.58
C VAL A 29 -19.80 21.46 59.21
N MET A 30 -20.77 22.36 59.16
CA MET A 30 -21.31 22.89 57.89
C MET A 30 -20.29 23.74 57.13
N ALA A 31 -19.50 24.57 57.82
CA ALA A 31 -18.41 25.33 57.20
C ALA A 31 -17.34 24.39 56.60
N LEU A 32 -17.07 23.27 57.27
CA LEU A 32 -16.13 22.24 56.82
C LEU A 32 -16.65 21.50 55.57
N VAL A 33 -17.94 21.14 55.56
CA VAL A 33 -18.61 20.54 54.38
C VAL A 33 -18.62 21.52 53.20
N ALA A 34 -18.97 22.79 53.44
CA ALA A 34 -18.94 23.83 52.40
C ALA A 34 -17.53 24.04 51.85
N ALA A 35 -16.51 24.13 52.69
CA ALA A 35 -15.11 24.25 52.27
C ALA A 35 -14.67 23.03 51.44
N GLY A 36 -15.01 21.81 51.86
CA GLY A 36 -14.71 20.58 51.12
C GLY A 36 -15.40 20.51 49.75
N LEU A 37 -16.67 20.91 49.66
CA LEU A 37 -17.40 20.98 48.40
C LEU A 37 -16.83 22.06 47.45
N THR A 38 -16.38 23.19 48.00
CA THR A 38 -15.77 24.27 47.21
C THR A 38 -14.40 23.85 46.67
N ALA A 39 -13.58 23.19 47.51
CA ALA A 39 -12.28 22.66 47.10
C ALA A 39 -12.42 21.58 46.00
N THR A 40 -13.38 20.66 46.14
CA THR A 40 -13.65 19.63 45.12
C THR A 40 -14.20 20.23 43.82
N TYR A 41 -15.03 21.28 43.89
CA TYR A 41 -15.48 22.03 42.71
C TYR A 41 -14.32 22.69 41.96
N LEU A 42 -13.42 23.40 42.66
CA LEU A 42 -12.24 24.03 42.06
C LEU A 42 -11.27 23.00 41.46
N TRP A 43 -11.13 21.84 42.12
CA TRP A 43 -10.34 20.73 41.59
C TRP A 43 -10.95 20.17 40.29
N GLN A 44 -12.27 19.94 40.24
CA GLN A 44 -12.93 19.52 39.00
C GLN A 44 -12.87 20.58 37.90
N ASP A 45 -12.93 21.88 38.23
CA ASP A 45 -12.76 22.96 37.24
C ASP A 45 -11.38 22.90 36.56
N ARG A 46 -10.32 22.66 37.34
CA ARG A 46 -8.98 22.42 36.77
C ARG A 46 -8.93 21.18 35.91
N GLN A 47 -9.55 20.08 36.34
CA GLN A 47 -9.59 18.84 35.55
C GLN A 47 -10.34 19.01 34.23
N VAL A 48 -11.44 19.77 34.21
CA VAL A 48 -12.16 20.13 32.98
C VAL A 48 -11.25 20.92 32.03
N LYS A 49 -10.53 21.93 32.51
CA LYS A 49 -9.62 22.72 31.66
C LYS A 49 -8.46 21.90 31.09
N ILE A 50 -7.91 20.98 31.88
CA ILE A 50 -6.86 20.05 31.40
C ILE A 50 -7.45 19.10 30.34
N ALA A 51 -8.66 18.59 30.54
CA ALA A 51 -9.33 17.71 29.59
C ALA A 51 -9.69 18.46 28.28
N GLU A 52 -10.17 19.69 28.37
CA GLU A 52 -10.45 20.56 27.22
C GLU A 52 -9.19 20.87 26.41
N GLY A 53 -8.06 21.15 27.09
CA GLY A 53 -6.77 21.33 26.42
C GLY A 53 -6.31 20.07 25.68
N LYS A 54 -6.45 18.89 26.31
CA LYS A 54 -6.14 17.59 25.66
C LYS A 54 -7.06 17.30 24.48
N GLN A 55 -8.34 17.64 24.59
CA GLN A 55 -9.30 17.50 23.51
C GLN A 55 -8.93 18.40 22.32
N ALA A 56 -8.62 19.67 22.56
CA ALA A 56 -8.23 20.60 21.49
C ALA A 56 -6.96 20.14 20.74
N VAL A 57 -5.96 19.62 21.47
CA VAL A 57 -4.77 19.03 20.85
C VAL A 57 -5.13 17.77 20.04
N ALA A 58 -5.95 16.87 20.60
CA ALA A 58 -6.37 15.66 19.90
C ALA A 58 -7.18 15.97 18.63
N GLU A 59 -8.04 17.00 18.66
CA GLU A 59 -8.80 17.45 17.50
C GLU A 59 -7.89 18.03 16.41
N ALA A 60 -6.90 18.86 16.78
CA ALA A 60 -5.93 19.40 15.83
C ALA A 60 -5.10 18.29 15.16
N VAL A 61 -4.61 17.32 15.95
CA VAL A 61 -3.83 16.18 15.44
C VAL A 61 -4.68 15.29 14.54
N ALA A 62 -5.91 14.95 14.95
CA ALA A 62 -6.81 14.13 14.13
C ALA A 62 -7.15 14.82 12.81
N LYS A 63 -7.39 16.14 12.83
CA LYS A 63 -7.64 16.92 11.60
C LYS A 63 -6.43 16.90 10.67
N GLN A 64 -5.23 17.15 11.20
CA GLN A 64 -4.01 17.13 10.40
C GLN A 64 -3.76 15.74 9.79
N ALA A 65 -3.90 14.67 10.59
CA ALA A 65 -3.74 13.30 10.11
C ALA A 65 -4.77 12.95 9.01
N ALA A 66 -6.01 13.41 9.14
CA ALA A 66 -7.04 13.22 8.12
C ALA A 66 -6.72 13.96 6.81
N ASP A 67 -6.21 15.18 6.88
CA ASP A 67 -5.80 15.96 5.71
C ASP A 67 -4.57 15.33 5.01
N ASP A 68 -3.58 14.87 5.79
CA ASP A 68 -2.41 14.16 5.28
C ASP A 68 -2.78 12.83 4.61
N ALA A 69 -3.73 12.08 5.18
CA ALA A 69 -4.24 10.85 4.61
C ALA A 69 -4.99 11.10 3.29
N LYS A 70 -5.84 12.13 3.22
CA LYS A 70 -6.53 12.52 1.97
C LYS A 70 -5.55 12.91 0.87
N LYS A 71 -4.56 13.73 1.20
CA LYS A 71 -3.51 14.13 0.24
C LYS A 71 -2.75 12.90 -0.26
N SER A 72 -2.34 12.02 0.64
CA SER A 72 -1.61 10.80 0.28
C SER A 72 -2.44 9.86 -0.60
N ALA A 73 -3.75 9.76 -0.39
CA ALA A 73 -4.62 8.94 -1.23
C ALA A 73 -4.73 9.49 -2.66
N ALA A 74 -4.79 10.82 -2.81
CA ALA A 74 -4.79 11.47 -4.11
C ALA A 74 -3.45 11.28 -4.85
N ASP A 75 -2.33 11.51 -4.15
CA ASP A 75 -0.98 11.31 -4.68
C ASP A 75 -0.76 9.84 -5.09
N ASN A 76 -1.20 8.88 -4.25
CA ASN A 76 -1.13 7.46 -4.55
C ASN A 76 -1.94 7.12 -5.81
N THR A 77 -3.18 7.59 -5.92
CA THR A 77 -4.03 7.35 -7.10
C THR A 77 -3.36 7.85 -8.39
N LEU A 78 -2.77 9.05 -8.36
CA LEU A 78 -2.06 9.60 -9.52
C LEU A 78 -0.85 8.76 -9.89
N LEU A 79 -0.06 8.33 -8.90
CA LEU A 79 1.10 7.47 -9.15
C LEU A 79 0.69 6.12 -9.74
N GLN A 80 -0.36 5.51 -9.20
CA GLN A 80 -0.90 4.23 -9.70
C GLN A 80 -1.28 4.34 -11.18
N GLN A 81 -2.01 5.40 -11.56
CA GLN A 81 -2.37 5.67 -12.95
C GLN A 81 -1.15 5.85 -13.86
N GLN A 82 -0.14 6.61 -13.42
CA GLN A 82 1.09 6.80 -14.19
C GLN A 82 1.83 5.47 -14.41
N LYS A 83 1.90 4.62 -13.37
CA LYS A 83 2.57 3.32 -13.46
C LYS A 83 1.79 2.31 -14.30
N ASP A 84 0.47 2.33 -14.25
CA ASP A 84 -0.38 1.50 -15.13
C ASP A 84 -0.16 1.82 -16.61
N ILE A 85 -0.01 3.10 -16.96
CA ILE A 85 0.32 3.51 -18.32
C ILE A 85 1.68 2.95 -18.76
N VAL A 86 2.70 3.03 -17.90
CA VAL A 86 4.04 2.50 -18.18
C VAL A 86 3.99 0.97 -18.36
N ILE A 87 3.29 0.26 -17.47
CA ILE A 87 3.13 -1.20 -17.55
C ILE A 87 2.45 -1.58 -18.87
N ALA A 88 1.34 -0.92 -19.22
CA ALA A 88 0.61 -1.20 -20.46
C ALA A 88 1.47 -0.94 -21.71
N GLN A 89 2.29 0.13 -21.70
CA GLN A 89 3.19 0.44 -22.80
C GLN A 89 4.28 -0.63 -22.97
N LEU A 90 4.89 -1.08 -21.87
CA LEU A 90 5.93 -2.12 -21.89
C LEU A 90 5.34 -3.49 -22.30
N GLN A 91 4.14 -3.83 -21.83
CA GLN A 91 3.43 -5.04 -22.25
C GLN A 91 3.11 -5.03 -23.75
N ALA A 92 2.61 -3.91 -24.29
CA ALA A 92 2.37 -3.77 -25.73
C ALA A 92 3.67 -3.89 -26.56
N SER A 93 4.79 -3.37 -26.03
CA SER A 93 6.10 -3.57 -26.64
C SER A 93 6.52 -5.04 -26.64
N ASN A 94 6.31 -5.76 -25.53
CA ASN A 94 6.61 -7.19 -25.44
C ASN A 94 5.77 -8.02 -26.41
N ASP A 95 4.48 -7.73 -26.55
CA ASP A 95 3.60 -8.40 -27.51
C ASP A 95 4.10 -8.21 -28.96
N THR A 96 4.62 -7.03 -29.26
CA THR A 96 5.20 -6.73 -30.57
C THR A 96 6.49 -7.53 -30.81
N LEU A 97 7.37 -7.59 -29.81
CA LEU A 97 8.62 -8.38 -29.87
C LEU A 97 8.32 -9.87 -29.99
N ALA A 98 7.33 -10.39 -29.25
CA ALA A 98 6.90 -11.78 -29.33
C ALA A 98 6.40 -12.15 -30.73
N LYS A 99 5.59 -11.28 -31.35
CA LYS A 99 5.14 -11.47 -32.76
C LYS A 99 6.32 -11.43 -33.74
N ALA A 100 7.26 -10.51 -33.57
CA ALA A 100 8.45 -10.44 -34.40
C ALA A 100 9.30 -11.72 -34.28
N ASN A 101 9.48 -12.24 -33.07
CA ASN A 101 10.20 -13.49 -32.83
C ASN A 101 9.49 -14.71 -33.40
N GLN A 102 8.16 -14.75 -33.36
CA GLN A 102 7.40 -15.80 -34.04
C GLN A 102 7.61 -15.73 -35.55
N SER A 103 7.52 -14.54 -36.16
CA SER A 103 7.77 -14.36 -37.59
C SER A 103 9.19 -14.79 -38.00
N LEU A 104 10.20 -14.53 -37.17
CA LEU A 104 11.58 -14.99 -37.41
C LEU A 104 11.68 -16.52 -37.36
N LYS A 105 11.03 -17.17 -36.38
CA LYS A 105 10.98 -18.64 -36.28
C LYS A 105 10.31 -19.28 -37.50
N ASP A 106 9.20 -18.70 -37.93
CA ASP A 106 8.46 -19.18 -39.11
C ASP A 106 9.30 -19.01 -40.39
N ALA A 107 10.04 -17.90 -40.52
CA ALA A 107 10.96 -17.67 -41.63
C ALA A 107 12.09 -18.71 -41.66
N ILE A 108 12.73 -18.98 -40.51
CA ILE A 108 13.78 -20.02 -40.40
C ILE A 108 13.26 -21.39 -40.83
N GLN A 109 12.04 -21.76 -40.41
CA GLN A 109 11.43 -23.02 -40.81
C GLN A 109 11.13 -23.06 -42.31
N ALA A 110 10.53 -22.00 -42.85
CA ALA A 110 10.21 -21.90 -44.27
C ALA A 110 11.47 -21.99 -45.15
N GLU A 111 12.56 -21.31 -44.77
CA GLU A 111 13.86 -21.39 -45.45
C GLU A 111 14.42 -22.82 -45.41
N SER A 112 14.35 -23.49 -44.25
CA SER A 112 14.82 -24.87 -44.10
C SER A 112 14.03 -25.85 -44.97
N PHE A 113 12.70 -25.72 -45.04
CA PHE A 113 11.85 -26.52 -45.91
C PHE A 113 12.08 -26.23 -47.38
N ALA A 114 12.22 -24.96 -47.77
CA ALA A 114 12.52 -24.56 -49.14
C ALA A 114 13.85 -25.17 -49.61
N LEU A 115 14.89 -25.11 -48.77
CA LEU A 115 16.19 -25.72 -49.07
C LEU A 115 16.07 -27.24 -49.24
N ALA A 116 15.40 -27.94 -48.32
CA ALA A 116 15.22 -29.39 -48.41
C ALA A 116 14.44 -29.80 -49.68
N ASN A 117 13.37 -29.07 -50.02
CA ASN A 117 12.59 -29.30 -51.23
C ASN A 117 13.41 -29.03 -52.50
N GLN A 118 14.21 -27.96 -52.51
CA GLN A 118 15.09 -27.66 -53.62
C GLN A 118 16.16 -28.74 -53.79
N GLN A 119 16.78 -29.21 -52.70
CA GLN A 119 17.74 -30.32 -52.73
C GLN A 119 17.10 -31.62 -53.23
N ALA A 120 15.87 -31.94 -52.80
CA ALA A 120 15.15 -33.12 -53.27
C ALA A 120 14.82 -33.02 -54.77
N LYS A 121 14.36 -31.85 -55.24
CA LYS A 121 14.11 -31.58 -56.65
C LYS A 121 15.39 -31.75 -57.48
N THR A 122 16.49 -31.12 -57.06
CA THR A 122 17.78 -31.19 -57.75
C THR A 122 18.27 -32.62 -57.97
N LYS A 123 18.09 -33.51 -56.97
CA LYS A 123 18.46 -34.94 -57.09
C LYS A 123 17.72 -35.68 -58.21
N THR A 124 16.54 -35.21 -58.59
CA THR A 124 15.69 -35.87 -59.60
C THR A 124 15.80 -35.26 -60.99
N LEU A 125 16.48 -34.11 -61.14
CA LEU A 125 16.63 -33.43 -62.43
C LEU A 125 17.53 -34.24 -63.38
N PRO A 126 17.28 -34.21 -64.70
CA PRO A 126 18.22 -34.73 -65.69
C PRO A 126 19.60 -34.04 -65.61
N PRO A 127 20.71 -34.71 -65.98
CA PRO A 127 22.05 -34.12 -65.88
C PRO A 127 22.21 -32.78 -66.59
N THR A 128 21.58 -32.58 -67.74
CA THR A 128 21.56 -31.30 -68.46
C THR A 128 20.90 -30.18 -67.66
N GLU A 129 19.82 -30.47 -66.93
CA GLU A 129 19.13 -29.49 -66.08
C GLU A 129 19.88 -29.24 -64.76
N GLN A 130 20.54 -30.25 -64.21
CA GLN A 130 21.43 -30.08 -63.05
C GLN A 130 22.62 -29.18 -63.38
N ALA A 131 23.22 -29.32 -64.57
CA ALA A 131 24.29 -28.46 -65.04
C ALA A 131 23.84 -27.00 -65.18
N ALA A 132 22.65 -26.77 -65.76
CA ALA A 132 22.06 -25.44 -65.86
C ALA A 132 21.72 -24.82 -64.49
N LEU A 133 21.24 -25.64 -63.54
CA LEU A 133 20.98 -25.19 -62.17
C LEU A 133 22.27 -24.81 -61.44
N TRP A 134 23.32 -25.62 -61.55
CA TRP A 134 24.63 -25.31 -60.97
C TRP A 134 25.16 -23.98 -61.51
N GLN A 135 25.07 -23.78 -62.82
CA GLN A 135 25.46 -22.55 -63.49
C GLN A 135 24.59 -21.34 -63.10
N THR A 136 23.34 -21.56 -62.65
CA THR A 136 22.48 -20.49 -62.08
C THR A 136 22.92 -20.13 -60.66
N LEU A 137 23.30 -21.12 -59.84
CA LEU A 137 23.76 -20.92 -58.47
C LEU A 137 25.18 -20.35 -58.39
N VAL A 138 26.03 -20.69 -59.35
CA VAL A 138 27.40 -20.22 -59.49
C VAL A 138 27.59 -19.71 -60.92
N PRO A 139 27.31 -18.42 -61.19
CA PRO A 139 27.31 -17.88 -62.56
C PRO A 139 28.64 -18.02 -63.31
N SER A 140 29.77 -18.12 -62.58
CA SER A 140 31.10 -18.37 -63.15
C SER A 140 31.35 -19.82 -63.55
N ALA A 141 30.49 -20.76 -63.14
CA ALA A 141 30.61 -22.17 -63.42
C ALA A 141 30.14 -22.51 -64.83
N VAL A 142 31.05 -23.02 -65.65
CA VAL A 142 30.72 -23.65 -66.93
C VAL A 142 30.65 -25.14 -66.71
N VAL A 143 29.43 -25.66 -66.58
CA VAL A 143 29.17 -27.06 -66.24
C VAL A 143 28.61 -27.81 -67.44
N ALA A 144 29.20 -28.96 -67.78
CA ALA A 144 28.71 -29.85 -68.82
C ALA A 144 28.61 -31.30 -68.31
N PRO A 145 27.48 -32.00 -68.55
CA PRO A 145 27.34 -33.39 -68.18
C PRO A 145 28.22 -34.31 -69.05
N THR A 146 28.78 -35.36 -68.45
CA THR A 146 29.55 -36.41 -69.11
C THR A 146 28.93 -37.79 -68.85
N THR A 147 29.46 -38.85 -69.45
CA THR A 147 28.99 -40.22 -69.24
C THR A 147 29.20 -40.74 -67.82
N THR A 148 30.08 -40.11 -67.03
CA THR A 148 30.43 -40.52 -65.66
C THR A 148 30.16 -39.44 -64.61
N GLY A 149 29.70 -38.24 -64.99
CA GLY A 149 29.46 -37.16 -64.04
C GLY A 149 29.35 -35.78 -64.71
N PHE A 150 30.10 -34.81 -64.18
CA PHE A 150 30.12 -33.42 -64.66
C PHE A 150 31.55 -32.94 -64.88
N THR A 151 31.74 -32.10 -65.88
CA THR A 151 32.96 -31.29 -66.05
C THR A 151 32.64 -29.86 -65.70
N ILE A 152 33.56 -29.18 -65.03
CA ILE A 152 33.45 -27.77 -64.61
C ILE A 152 34.75 -27.03 -64.93
N ASN A 153 34.66 -25.77 -65.33
CA ASN A 153 35.83 -24.90 -65.48
C ASN A 153 36.50 -24.62 -64.11
N GLN A 154 37.81 -24.35 -64.12
CA GLN A 154 38.58 -24.16 -62.88
C GLN A 154 38.02 -23.04 -61.98
N GLN A 155 37.68 -21.88 -62.55
CA GLN A 155 37.12 -20.75 -61.81
C GLN A 155 35.78 -21.11 -61.16
N GLY A 156 34.87 -21.75 -61.90
CA GLY A 156 33.59 -22.20 -61.38
C GLY A 156 33.71 -23.23 -60.27
N GLY A 157 34.68 -24.13 -60.37
CA GLY A 157 34.99 -25.11 -59.32
C GLY A 157 35.44 -24.44 -58.03
N VAL A 158 36.33 -23.44 -58.11
CA VAL A 158 36.78 -22.65 -56.96
C VAL A 158 35.62 -21.88 -56.34
N ASP A 159 34.83 -21.17 -57.14
CA ASP A 159 33.71 -20.38 -56.64
C ASP A 159 32.61 -21.25 -56.02
N THR A 160 32.40 -22.46 -56.55
CA THR A 160 31.50 -23.45 -55.94
C THR A 160 31.99 -23.90 -54.58
N LEU A 161 33.29 -24.18 -54.44
CA LEU A 161 33.91 -24.53 -53.15
C LEU A 161 33.76 -23.39 -52.14
N VAL A 162 34.06 -22.15 -52.54
CA VAL A 162 33.87 -20.97 -51.70
C VAL A 162 32.42 -20.83 -51.25
N ASN A 163 31.45 -20.93 -52.16
CA ASN A 163 30.03 -20.82 -51.83
C ASN A 163 29.53 -21.96 -50.92
N LEU A 164 30.08 -23.16 -51.04
CA LEU A 164 29.79 -24.28 -50.14
C LEU A 164 30.37 -24.06 -48.75
N GLU A 165 31.54 -23.45 -48.64
CA GLU A 165 32.16 -23.09 -47.35
C GLU A 165 31.44 -21.91 -46.68
N GLU A 166 30.86 -20.98 -47.45
CA GLU A 166 30.16 -19.80 -46.90
C GLU A 166 28.75 -20.09 -46.36
N LEU A 167 28.19 -21.30 -46.57
CA LEU A 167 26.87 -21.79 -46.09
C LEU A 167 25.82 -20.66 -45.94
N PRO A 168 25.33 -20.05 -47.05
CA PRO A 168 24.54 -18.81 -47.01
C PRO A 168 23.25 -18.89 -46.16
N VAL A 169 22.63 -20.06 -46.13
CA VAL A 169 21.41 -20.31 -45.32
C VAL A 169 21.75 -20.29 -43.82
N ASP A 170 22.92 -20.81 -43.42
CA ASP A 170 23.34 -20.76 -42.02
C ASP A 170 23.68 -19.34 -41.58
N ARG A 171 24.27 -18.50 -42.45
CA ARG A 171 24.48 -17.07 -42.17
C ARG A 171 23.15 -16.33 -41.96
N THR A 172 22.15 -16.59 -42.81
CA THR A 172 20.82 -15.97 -42.71
C THR A 172 20.11 -16.41 -41.42
N LYS A 173 20.14 -17.71 -41.12
CA LYS A 173 19.61 -18.28 -39.88
C LYS A 173 20.29 -17.72 -38.64
N ILE A 174 21.62 -17.58 -38.64
CA ILE A 174 22.37 -16.96 -37.53
C ILE A 174 21.96 -15.50 -37.34
N ALA A 175 21.81 -14.73 -38.41
CA ALA A 175 21.36 -13.33 -38.31
C ALA A 175 19.93 -13.22 -37.75
N GLN A 176 19.02 -14.09 -38.19
CA GLN A 176 17.65 -14.16 -37.68
C GLN A 176 17.63 -14.59 -36.19
N LEU A 177 18.43 -15.58 -35.80
CA LEU A 177 18.56 -16.01 -34.40
C LEU A 177 19.18 -14.93 -33.52
N SER A 178 20.17 -14.20 -34.01
CA SER A 178 20.78 -13.07 -33.30
C SER A 178 19.77 -11.94 -33.07
N THR A 179 18.90 -11.68 -34.06
CA THR A 179 17.81 -10.71 -33.92
C THR A 179 16.77 -11.18 -32.91
N ALA A 180 16.41 -12.47 -32.95
CA ALA A 180 15.47 -13.06 -31.99
C ALA A 180 16.00 -12.96 -30.56
N LEU A 181 17.30 -13.23 -30.35
CA LEU A 181 17.97 -13.08 -29.07
C LEU A 181 17.94 -11.62 -28.59
N ALA A 182 18.24 -10.65 -29.46
CA ALA A 182 18.18 -9.24 -29.10
C ALA A 182 16.76 -8.79 -28.69
N ASN A 183 15.73 -9.31 -29.36
CA ASN A 183 14.34 -9.08 -28.98
C ASN A 183 13.99 -9.72 -27.63
N ASP A 184 14.50 -10.92 -27.34
CA ASP A 184 14.31 -11.59 -26.04
C ASP A 184 15.01 -10.81 -24.91
N GLU A 185 16.24 -10.31 -25.14
CA GLU A 185 16.95 -9.44 -24.20
C GLU A 185 16.17 -8.14 -23.93
N GLN A 186 15.56 -7.55 -24.96
CA GLN A 186 14.72 -6.37 -24.79
C GLN A 186 13.44 -6.68 -24.01
N THR A 187 12.83 -7.85 -24.23
CA THR A 187 11.67 -8.32 -23.46
C THR A 187 12.02 -8.43 -21.98
N ILE A 188 13.18 -9.02 -21.64
CA ILE A 188 13.65 -9.11 -20.25
C ILE A 188 13.85 -7.71 -19.63
N LYS A 189 14.40 -6.74 -20.38
CA LYS A 189 14.54 -5.36 -19.90
C LYS A 189 13.19 -4.69 -19.64
N ASN A 190 12.21 -4.92 -20.53
CA ASN A 190 10.86 -4.41 -20.35
C ASN A 190 10.18 -5.05 -19.13
N ASP A 191 10.32 -6.36 -18.93
CA ASP A 191 9.79 -7.08 -17.77
C ASP A 191 10.39 -6.56 -16.45
N ALA A 192 11.69 -6.26 -16.43
CA ALA A 192 12.31 -5.62 -15.28
C ALA A 192 11.72 -4.22 -15.01
N GLY A 193 11.40 -3.46 -16.06
CA GLY A 193 10.71 -2.18 -15.96
C GLY A 193 9.28 -2.30 -15.42
N ILE A 194 8.53 -3.31 -15.87
CA ILE A 194 7.19 -3.64 -15.37
C ILE A 194 7.26 -3.97 -13.88
N LEU A 195 8.16 -4.88 -13.49
CA LEU A 195 8.35 -5.28 -12.10
C LEU A 195 8.70 -4.08 -11.19
N GLN A 196 9.57 -3.18 -11.67
CA GLN A 196 9.90 -1.98 -10.91
C GLN A 196 8.69 -1.04 -10.77
N ALA A 197 7.88 -0.89 -11.83
CA ALA A 197 6.67 -0.10 -11.77
C ALA A 197 5.64 -0.67 -10.77
N GLU A 198 5.47 -2.00 -10.73
CA GLU A 198 4.63 -2.69 -9.75
C GLU A 198 5.14 -2.50 -8.32
N LYS A 199 6.46 -2.61 -8.12
CA LYS A 199 7.09 -2.36 -6.82
C LYS A 199 6.85 -0.93 -6.33
N ASP A 200 6.94 0.05 -7.22
CA ASP A 200 6.67 1.45 -6.89
C ASP A 200 5.21 1.65 -6.48
N LYS A 201 4.26 1.03 -7.19
CA LYS A 201 2.83 1.02 -6.85
C LYS A 201 2.61 0.46 -5.43
N HIS A 202 3.11 -0.74 -5.16
CA HIS A 202 2.97 -1.38 -3.85
C HIS A 202 3.62 -0.57 -2.72
N THR A 203 4.79 0.03 -2.97
CA THR A 203 5.45 0.88 -1.98
C THR A 203 4.60 2.10 -1.64
N SER A 204 3.98 2.70 -2.65
CA SER A 204 3.06 3.83 -2.47
C SER A 204 1.76 3.45 -1.75
N ASP A 205 1.19 2.28 -2.06
CA ASP A 205 0.00 1.77 -1.36
C ASP A 205 0.29 1.58 0.13
N VAL A 206 1.39 0.92 0.48
CA VAL A 206 1.80 0.71 1.88
C VAL A 206 2.00 2.04 2.61
N ALA A 207 2.62 3.03 1.96
CA ALA A 207 2.80 4.36 2.55
C ALA A 207 1.48 5.09 2.76
N ASN A 208 0.55 4.98 1.81
CA ASN A 208 -0.80 5.54 1.93
C ASN A 208 -1.59 4.87 3.06
N ASP A 209 -1.60 3.54 3.11
CA ASP A 209 -2.31 2.77 4.14
C ASP A 209 -1.80 3.10 5.54
N GLY A 210 -0.47 3.28 5.68
CA GLY A 210 0.13 3.73 6.94
C GLY A 210 -0.43 5.07 7.41
N LYS A 211 -0.63 6.05 6.52
CA LYS A 211 -1.24 7.34 6.89
C LYS A 211 -2.73 7.23 7.18
N GLN A 212 -3.46 6.40 6.45
CA GLN A 212 -4.87 6.15 6.74
C GLN A 212 -5.06 5.50 8.12
N LEU A 213 -4.17 4.57 8.48
CA LEU A 213 -4.18 3.95 9.80
C LEU A 213 -3.90 4.97 10.91
N ILE A 214 -2.91 5.85 10.73
CA ILE A 214 -2.61 6.93 11.69
C ILE A 214 -3.83 7.85 11.86
N ALA A 215 -4.47 8.25 10.76
CA ALA A 215 -5.67 9.08 10.81
C ALA A 215 -6.81 8.41 11.59
N ALA A 216 -7.03 7.11 11.38
CA ALA A 216 -8.05 6.35 12.13
C ALA A 216 -7.72 6.23 13.62
N GLN A 217 -6.44 6.02 13.97
CA GLN A 217 -5.98 5.97 15.35
C GLN A 217 -6.14 7.32 16.06
N ASP A 218 -5.82 8.42 15.39
CA ASP A 218 -5.93 9.75 15.98
C ASP A 218 -7.38 10.22 16.11
N GLU A 219 -8.27 9.83 15.18
CA GLU A 219 -9.71 10.02 15.36
C GLU A 219 -10.23 9.25 16.58
N THR A 220 -9.75 8.02 16.80
CA THR A 220 -10.10 7.24 18.01
C THR A 220 -9.65 7.94 19.29
N LYS A 221 -8.42 8.51 19.31
CA LYS A 221 -7.91 9.28 20.46
C LYS A 221 -8.72 10.55 20.71
N LYS A 222 -9.14 11.25 19.65
CA LYS A 222 -10.02 12.41 19.73
C LYS A 222 -11.33 12.05 20.41
N VAL A 223 -12.02 10.98 19.98
CA VAL A 223 -13.26 10.52 20.61
C VAL A 223 -13.05 10.17 22.09
N GLN A 224 -11.92 9.54 22.43
CA GLN A 224 -11.58 9.25 23.83
C GLN A 224 -11.36 10.51 24.68
N ALA A 225 -10.72 11.54 24.11
CA ALA A 225 -10.52 12.82 24.75
C ALA A 225 -11.85 13.56 24.97
N GLU A 226 -12.73 13.58 23.96
CA GLU A 226 -14.09 14.14 24.05
C GLU A 226 -14.90 13.46 25.16
N PHE A 227 -14.87 12.12 25.22
CA PHE A 227 -15.54 11.35 26.26
C PHE A 227 -15.01 11.68 27.67
N THR A 228 -13.69 11.87 27.80
CA THR A 228 -13.06 12.25 29.07
C THR A 228 -13.50 13.65 29.51
N THR A 229 -13.49 14.62 28.60
CA THR A 229 -14.02 15.97 28.84
C THR A 229 -15.49 15.92 29.27
N TYR A 230 -16.32 15.16 28.57
CA TYR A 230 -17.72 14.97 28.91
C TYR A 230 -17.90 14.43 30.34
N LYS A 231 -17.13 13.40 30.72
CA LYS A 231 -17.16 12.82 32.07
C LYS A 231 -16.79 13.84 33.16
N HIS A 232 -15.78 14.67 32.93
CA HIS A 232 -15.40 15.72 33.88
C HIS A 232 -16.47 16.84 33.98
N LYS A 233 -17.04 17.27 32.86
CA LYS A 233 -18.15 18.24 32.84
C LYS A 233 -19.38 17.69 33.58
N ALA A 234 -19.73 16.44 33.37
CA ALA A 234 -20.83 15.78 34.07
C ALA A 234 -20.59 15.76 35.59
N ARG A 235 -19.40 15.36 36.05
CA ARG A 235 -19.04 15.38 37.49
C ARG A 235 -19.12 16.77 38.10
N LYS A 236 -18.61 17.80 37.39
CA LYS A 236 -18.71 19.20 37.82
C LYS A 236 -20.17 19.64 37.96
N ASN A 237 -21.03 19.28 37.02
CA ASN A 237 -22.46 19.62 37.06
C ASN A 237 -23.19 18.93 38.20
N VAL A 238 -22.88 17.65 38.50
CA VAL A 238 -23.44 16.93 39.65
C VAL A 238 -23.06 17.62 40.96
N ILE A 239 -21.78 17.98 41.13
CA ILE A 239 -21.32 18.69 42.34
C ILE A 239 -22.01 20.06 42.45
N LYS A 240 -22.14 20.80 41.34
CA LYS A 240 -22.85 22.09 41.32
C LYS A 240 -24.31 21.93 41.73
N ALA A 241 -25.02 20.94 41.18
CA ALA A 241 -26.41 20.67 41.53
C ALA A 241 -26.57 20.27 43.01
N PHE A 242 -25.64 19.45 43.53
CA PHE A 242 -25.62 19.08 44.95
C PHE A 242 -25.39 20.30 45.85
N VAL A 243 -24.41 21.16 45.55
CA VAL A 243 -24.14 22.38 46.32
C VAL A 243 -25.35 23.33 46.29
N VAL A 244 -25.95 23.56 45.12
CA VAL A 244 -27.16 24.41 44.99
C VAL A 244 -28.34 23.82 45.76
N GLY A 245 -28.58 22.51 45.65
CA GLY A 245 -29.64 21.82 46.38
C GLY A 245 -29.43 21.86 47.89
N TYR A 246 -28.19 21.68 48.36
CA TYR A 246 -27.82 21.78 49.77
C TYR A 246 -28.03 23.21 50.32
N VAL A 247 -27.60 24.23 49.58
CA VAL A 247 -27.80 25.65 49.95
C VAL A 247 -29.29 26.01 49.93
N ALA A 248 -30.03 25.59 48.90
CA ALA A 248 -31.48 25.82 48.82
C ALA A 248 -32.21 25.17 50.00
N GLY A 249 -31.93 23.89 50.29
CA GLY A 249 -32.50 23.17 51.44
C GLY A 249 -32.22 23.85 52.78
N LEU A 250 -31.04 24.45 52.95
CA LEU A 250 -30.68 25.22 54.13
C LEU A 250 -31.49 26.52 54.30
N VAL A 251 -31.71 27.25 53.20
CA VAL A 251 -32.55 28.47 53.24
C VAL A 251 -33.99 28.10 53.57
N THR A 252 -34.51 27.02 52.98
CA THR A 252 -35.87 26.53 53.26
C THR A 252 -36.03 26.09 54.72
N HIS A 253 -35.04 25.37 55.29
CA HIS A 253 -35.10 24.91 56.68
C HIS A 253 -35.00 26.07 57.70
N LYS A 254 -34.22 27.12 57.41
CA LYS A 254 -34.13 28.31 58.28
C LYS A 254 -35.35 29.24 58.19
N PHE A 255 -36.07 29.28 57.07
CA PHE A 255 -37.21 30.18 56.88
C PHE A 255 -38.59 29.55 57.14
N LEU A 256 -38.73 28.22 57.04
CA LEU A 256 -40.02 27.53 57.27
C LEU A 256 -40.21 26.94 58.68
N GLY A 257 -39.25 27.14 59.60
CA GLY A 257 -39.50 26.94 61.04
C GLY A 257 -40.10 25.58 61.42
N ILE A 258 -39.41 24.50 61.03
CA ILE A 258 -39.49 23.20 61.70
C ILE A 258 -38.09 22.90 62.22
#